data_AF-A0A8J1VM52-F1
#
_entry.id   AF-A0A8J1VM52-F1
#
_cell.length_a   1.000
_cell.length_b   1.000
_cell.length_c   1.000
_cell.angle_alpha   90.00
_cell.angle_beta   90.00
_cell.angle_gamma   90.00
#
_symmetry.space_group_name_H-M   'P 1'
#
loop_
_entity.id
_entity.type
_entity.pdbx_description
1 polymer ?
#
loop_
_entity_poly.entity_id
_entity_poly.type
_entity_poly.pdbx_seq_one_letter_code
_entity_poly.pdbx_strand_id
1 'polypeptide(L)'
;MRSLGQNPTQAELEDMINEVDADGNNSIDFAEFMTLMARKMHDTDSEEEIREAFKVFDKNNDGHISAAELKHVMTNLGEKLSDAEISEMIREADKDGDGMIDYNEFVTMMMANAISYLFSLPGSHSHFLIIAPRLFSRGDFAYRLPCHVSLSRPYSRHPISQPRDFEFRKVPIPTIGPEEVLLKVDICGLCGTDQHIHEGEFISKFPLIPGHEAIGRIAAMGDKVKGFEIGDRIVGDVGETCGWCHYCRRGQDVFCEHFAPAGVARDGGFANYMKYHFSKCYKVKNLSDEAATLLEPASCAIHGMDKLKMPFGSKVLLIGAGPTGLILAQLMKLGGASHVTIAANKGIKMDLARQIDAGDTYIDLKRSDAKAQWAKLKSDNPHGFDVVAECTGVESIVNDAINYVARGGTLLVYGVYADKARVSWSPTSIFVNEINIIGSFSQAYCFPRAIDLLDSGKIRTDGMVTDVFPLNEYQAALDKMSSRNALKVAIRPGEFTA
;
A
#
# COMPACT_ATOMS: atom_id res chain seq x y z
N MET A 1 -25.38 -10.56 26.86
CA MET A 1 -26.09 -9.45 26.16
C MET A 1 -26.89 -8.56 27.11
N ARG A 2 -27.92 -9.03 27.85
CA ARG A 2 -28.69 -8.13 28.77
C ARG A 2 -27.85 -7.46 29.86
N SER A 3 -26.86 -8.17 30.40
CA SER A 3 -25.85 -7.62 31.33
C SER A 3 -24.90 -6.58 30.71
N LEU A 4 -24.93 -6.42 29.38
CA LEU A 4 -24.22 -5.41 28.59
C LEU A 4 -25.20 -4.31 28.10
N GLY A 5 -26.36 -4.17 28.74
CA GLY A 5 -27.38 -3.16 28.42
C GLY A 5 -28.24 -3.45 27.18
N GLN A 6 -27.97 -4.51 26.41
CA GLN A 6 -28.66 -4.80 25.16
C GLN A 6 -29.82 -5.80 25.33
N ASN A 7 -30.97 -5.49 24.75
CA ASN A 7 -32.18 -6.33 24.73
C ASN A 7 -32.51 -6.78 23.29
N PRO A 8 -31.76 -7.74 22.71
CA PRO A 8 -32.13 -8.35 21.43
C PRO A 8 -33.44 -9.13 21.55
N THR A 9 -34.11 -9.26 20.40
CA THR A 9 -35.29 -10.11 20.21
C THR A 9 -34.91 -11.58 20.08
N GLN A 10 -35.91 -12.45 20.10
CA GLN A 10 -35.75 -13.90 19.93
C GLN A 10 -35.09 -14.25 18.59
N ALA A 11 -35.50 -13.61 17.49
CA ALA A 11 -34.96 -13.84 16.16
C ALA A 11 -33.50 -13.36 16.04
N GLU A 12 -33.17 -12.17 16.58
CA GLU A 12 -31.78 -11.69 16.59
C GLU A 12 -30.84 -12.59 17.40
N LEU A 13 -31.35 -13.28 18.44
CA LEU A 13 -30.57 -14.29 19.17
C LEU A 13 -30.41 -15.58 18.36
N GLU A 14 -31.45 -16.03 17.67
CA GLU A 14 -31.40 -17.21 16.81
C GLU A 14 -30.46 -17.00 15.60
N ASP A 15 -30.52 -15.84 14.94
CA ASP A 15 -29.58 -15.44 13.88
C ASP A 15 -28.14 -15.38 14.40
N MET A 16 -27.90 -14.75 15.57
CA MET A 16 -26.56 -14.66 16.18
C MET A 16 -25.97 -16.01 16.61
N ILE A 17 -26.80 -17.03 16.91
CA ILE A 17 -26.33 -18.40 17.15
C ILE A 17 -25.93 -19.04 15.81
N ASN A 18 -26.82 -19.01 14.81
CA ASN A 18 -26.58 -19.60 13.49
C ASN A 18 -25.35 -19.04 12.74
N GLU A 19 -24.82 -17.87 13.11
CA GLU A 19 -23.62 -17.27 12.50
C GLU A 19 -22.28 -17.74 13.10
N VAL A 20 -22.27 -18.36 14.29
CA VAL A 20 -21.03 -18.82 14.97
C VAL A 20 -21.08 -20.24 15.54
N ASP A 21 -22.27 -20.82 15.76
CA ASP A 21 -22.46 -22.24 16.11
C ASP A 21 -21.90 -23.12 14.97
N ALA A 22 -20.69 -23.65 15.19
CA ALA A 22 -19.88 -24.33 14.20
C ALA A 22 -19.93 -25.85 14.33
N ASP A 23 -20.32 -26.38 15.50
CA ASP A 23 -20.59 -27.81 15.69
C ASP A 23 -22.08 -28.19 15.50
N GLY A 24 -22.99 -27.20 15.55
CA GLY A 24 -24.43 -27.35 15.36
C GLY A 24 -25.23 -27.62 16.65
N ASN A 25 -24.67 -27.37 17.83
CA ASN A 25 -25.28 -27.72 19.12
C ASN A 25 -26.43 -26.79 19.58
N ASN A 26 -26.68 -25.68 18.87
CA ASN A 26 -27.67 -24.62 19.19
C ASN A 26 -27.38 -23.86 20.50
N SER A 27 -26.11 -23.76 20.88
CA SER A 27 -25.60 -22.81 21.86
C SER A 27 -24.37 -22.09 21.29
N ILE A 28 -23.52 -21.49 22.13
CA ILE A 28 -22.30 -20.81 21.70
C ILE A 28 -21.24 -21.14 22.75
N ASP A 29 -20.27 -21.98 22.41
CA ASP A 29 -19.18 -22.36 23.32
C ASP A 29 -18.19 -21.21 23.56
N PHE A 30 -17.14 -21.41 24.37
CA PHE A 30 -16.17 -20.34 24.63
C PHE A 30 -15.37 -19.91 23.38
N ALA A 31 -14.99 -20.83 22.49
CA ALA A 31 -14.27 -20.50 21.26
C ALA A 31 -15.19 -19.82 20.23
N GLU A 32 -16.45 -20.22 20.14
CA GLU A 32 -17.49 -19.61 19.32
C GLU A 32 -17.87 -18.21 19.87
N PHE A 33 -17.92 -18.05 21.20
CA PHE A 33 -18.15 -16.77 21.87
C PHE A 33 -16.97 -15.81 21.64
N MET A 34 -15.73 -16.30 21.76
CA MET A 34 -14.54 -15.52 21.43
C MET A 34 -14.49 -15.18 19.93
N THR A 35 -14.98 -16.07 19.05
CA THR A 35 -15.14 -15.78 17.61
C THR A 35 -16.21 -14.73 17.36
N LEU A 36 -17.33 -14.76 18.07
CA LEU A 36 -18.39 -13.74 18.00
C LEU A 36 -17.87 -12.38 18.47
N MET A 37 -17.14 -12.35 19.59
CA MET A 37 -16.51 -11.12 20.10
C MET A 37 -15.44 -10.60 19.13
N ALA A 38 -14.54 -11.46 18.63
CA ALA A 38 -13.47 -11.08 17.69
C ALA A 38 -13.96 -10.77 16.25
N ARG A 39 -15.22 -11.09 15.90
CA ARG A 39 -15.88 -10.61 14.68
C ARG A 39 -16.66 -9.31 14.91
N LYS A 40 -17.14 -9.08 16.13
CA LYS A 40 -17.95 -7.91 16.50
C LYS A 40 -17.10 -6.72 16.91
N MET A 41 -15.90 -6.98 17.41
CA MET A 41 -14.78 -6.04 17.46
C MET A 41 -14.09 -6.08 16.09
N HIS A 42 -14.07 -4.95 15.38
CA HIS A 42 -13.51 -4.86 14.03
C HIS A 42 -12.03 -4.43 14.12
N ASP A 43 -11.28 -4.46 13.01
CA ASP A 43 -9.87 -3.99 12.91
C ASP A 43 -9.68 -2.47 13.15
N THR A 44 -10.61 -1.83 13.85
CA THR A 44 -10.73 -0.38 14.03
C THR A 44 -11.24 0.07 15.41
N ASP A 45 -11.54 -0.86 16.32
CA ASP A 45 -11.99 -0.56 17.68
C ASP A 45 -10.93 0.24 18.46
N SER A 46 -11.37 1.16 19.32
CA SER A 46 -10.44 2.01 20.08
C SER A 46 -9.82 1.25 21.28
N GLU A 47 -8.67 1.75 21.76
CA GLU A 47 -8.07 1.26 23.03
C GLU A 47 -9.10 1.28 24.17
N GLU A 48 -10.03 2.24 24.14
CA GLU A 48 -11.09 2.43 25.11
C GLU A 48 -12.10 1.26 25.07
N GLU A 49 -12.48 0.77 23.89
CA GLU A 49 -13.42 -0.35 23.73
C GLU A 49 -12.81 -1.69 24.17
N ILE A 50 -11.54 -1.93 23.84
CA ILE A 50 -10.78 -3.09 24.33
C ILE A 50 -10.60 -3.02 25.85
N ARG A 51 -10.39 -1.83 26.41
CA ARG A 51 -10.27 -1.57 27.86
C ARG A 51 -11.61 -1.69 28.59
N GLU A 52 -12.75 -1.37 27.97
CA GLU A 52 -14.07 -1.71 28.53
C GLU A 52 -14.33 -3.22 28.48
N ALA A 53 -13.92 -3.92 27.42
CA ALA A 53 -13.99 -5.38 27.36
C ALA A 53 -13.17 -6.04 28.49
N PHE A 54 -11.96 -5.56 28.76
CA PHE A 54 -11.14 -6.03 29.90
C PHE A 54 -11.86 -5.88 31.26
N LYS A 55 -12.50 -4.73 31.51
CA LYS A 55 -13.34 -4.49 32.71
C LYS A 55 -14.59 -5.36 32.81
N VAL A 56 -15.00 -6.07 31.75
CA VAL A 56 -16.03 -7.11 31.86
C VAL A 56 -15.48 -8.35 32.58
N PHE A 57 -14.17 -8.58 32.55
CA PHE A 57 -13.49 -9.67 33.25
C PHE A 57 -12.90 -9.24 34.60
N ASP A 58 -12.05 -8.22 34.62
CA ASP A 58 -11.56 -7.60 35.85
C ASP A 58 -12.77 -7.04 36.66
N LYS A 59 -13.10 -7.64 37.81
CA LYS A 59 -14.27 -7.28 38.64
C LYS A 59 -13.87 -6.51 39.88
N ASN A 60 -12.65 -6.73 40.39
CA ASN A 60 -12.11 -6.02 41.53
C ASN A 60 -11.44 -4.67 41.12
N ASN A 61 -11.17 -4.48 39.82
CA ASN A 61 -10.45 -3.37 39.20
C ASN A 61 -8.98 -3.26 39.65
N ASP A 62 -8.27 -4.38 39.80
CA ASP A 62 -6.84 -4.45 40.16
C ASP A 62 -5.89 -4.44 38.95
N GLY A 63 -6.41 -4.61 37.73
CA GLY A 63 -5.64 -4.58 36.49
C GLY A 63 -5.31 -5.95 35.88
N HIS A 64 -5.72 -7.05 36.51
CA HIS A 64 -5.49 -8.42 36.06
C HIS A 64 -6.81 -9.22 36.06
N ILE A 65 -6.85 -10.35 35.37
CA ILE A 65 -8.00 -11.27 35.38
C ILE A 65 -7.63 -12.53 36.15
N SER A 66 -8.18 -12.69 37.35
CA SER A 66 -7.94 -13.91 38.16
C SER A 66 -8.77 -15.11 37.68
N ALA A 67 -8.34 -16.32 38.06
CA ALA A 67 -9.11 -17.56 37.81
C ALA A 67 -10.53 -17.53 38.39
N ALA A 68 -10.73 -16.84 39.52
CA ALA A 68 -12.05 -16.70 40.12
C ALA A 68 -12.98 -15.79 39.29
N GLU A 69 -12.42 -14.74 38.68
CA GLU A 69 -13.16 -13.78 37.85
C GLU A 69 -13.46 -14.35 36.46
N LEU A 70 -12.49 -15.00 35.82
CA LEU A 70 -12.70 -15.75 34.58
C LEU A 70 -13.80 -16.82 34.76
N LYS A 71 -13.72 -17.61 35.85
CA LYS A 71 -14.78 -18.57 36.21
C LYS A 71 -16.14 -17.92 36.40
N HIS A 72 -16.18 -16.78 37.09
CA HIS A 72 -17.42 -16.06 37.37
C HIS A 72 -18.07 -15.53 36.08
N VAL A 73 -17.29 -14.94 35.17
CA VAL A 73 -17.81 -14.46 33.88
C VAL A 73 -18.32 -15.62 33.02
N MET A 74 -17.57 -16.72 32.89
CA MET A 74 -18.02 -17.90 32.13
C MET A 74 -19.33 -18.48 32.70
N THR A 75 -19.40 -18.64 34.03
CA THR A 75 -20.62 -19.10 34.72
C THR A 75 -21.83 -18.19 34.48
N ASN A 76 -21.60 -16.87 34.34
CA ASN A 76 -22.65 -15.89 34.04
C ASN A 76 -23.05 -15.84 32.55
N LEU A 77 -22.21 -16.33 31.64
CA LEU A 77 -22.52 -16.46 30.21
C LEU A 77 -23.32 -17.74 29.91
N GLY A 78 -23.17 -18.77 30.75
CA GLY A 78 -23.87 -20.06 30.67
C GLY A 78 -22.94 -21.25 30.90
N GLU A 79 -21.65 -21.04 30.66
CA GLU A 79 -20.63 -22.09 30.62
C GLU A 79 -20.17 -22.58 31.99
N LYS A 80 -19.94 -23.89 32.10
CA LYS A 80 -19.59 -24.58 33.36
C LYS A 80 -18.25 -25.28 33.29
N LEU A 81 -17.23 -24.50 32.95
CA LEU A 81 -15.83 -24.93 32.95
C LEU A 81 -15.40 -25.39 34.36
N SER A 82 -14.63 -26.48 34.39
CA SER A 82 -13.99 -26.99 35.60
C SER A 82 -12.75 -26.16 35.97
N ASP A 83 -12.31 -26.27 37.22
CA ASP A 83 -11.10 -25.60 37.70
C ASP A 83 -9.83 -26.04 36.94
N ALA A 84 -9.83 -27.21 36.30
CA ALA A 84 -8.72 -27.67 35.45
C ALA A 84 -8.69 -26.91 34.12
N GLU A 85 -9.82 -26.79 33.42
CA GLU A 85 -9.93 -26.07 32.15
C GLU A 85 -9.61 -24.58 32.33
N ILE A 86 -10.10 -23.97 33.42
CA ILE A 86 -9.81 -22.55 33.74
C ILE A 86 -8.31 -22.34 34.05
N SER A 87 -7.66 -23.31 34.70
CA SER A 87 -6.21 -23.26 34.93
C SER A 87 -5.40 -23.44 33.64
N GLU A 88 -5.92 -24.21 32.67
CA GLU A 88 -5.31 -24.40 31.36
C GLU A 88 -5.44 -23.13 30.50
N MET A 89 -6.60 -22.48 30.48
CA MET A 89 -6.83 -21.20 29.79
C MET A 89 -5.88 -20.10 30.26
N ILE A 90 -5.69 -19.95 31.58
CA ILE A 90 -4.77 -18.94 32.13
C ILE A 90 -3.34 -19.25 31.70
N ARG A 91 -2.88 -20.49 31.87
CA ARG A 91 -1.54 -20.95 31.45
C ARG A 91 -1.26 -20.76 29.94
N GLU A 92 -2.28 -20.58 29.12
CA GLU A 92 -2.14 -20.27 27.68
C GLU A 92 -2.19 -18.77 27.37
N ALA A 93 -2.80 -17.94 28.23
CA ALA A 93 -2.82 -16.49 28.12
C ALA A 93 -1.62 -15.82 28.82
N ASP A 94 -1.32 -16.23 30.06
CA ASP A 94 -0.14 -15.92 30.87
C ASP A 94 1.17 -16.12 30.08
N LYS A 95 2.04 -15.09 30.07
CA LYS A 95 3.34 -15.04 29.37
C LYS A 95 4.50 -14.78 30.31
N ASP A 96 4.29 -14.09 31.44
CA ASP A 96 5.37 -13.78 32.39
C ASP A 96 5.45 -14.77 33.58
N GLY A 97 4.39 -15.52 33.83
CA GLY A 97 4.30 -16.62 34.79
C GLY A 97 3.67 -16.27 36.15
N ASP A 98 2.96 -15.14 36.29
CA ASP A 98 2.36 -14.73 37.56
C ASP A 98 1.09 -15.50 37.98
N GLY A 99 0.44 -16.20 37.04
CA GLY A 99 -0.78 -16.98 37.26
C GLY A 99 -2.09 -16.21 37.14
N MET A 100 -2.07 -15.00 36.56
CA MET A 100 -3.24 -14.20 36.17
C MET A 100 -3.19 -13.91 34.66
N ILE A 101 -3.90 -12.88 34.20
CA ILE A 101 -3.82 -12.38 32.82
C ILE A 101 -3.82 -10.85 32.87
N ASP A 102 -2.75 -10.21 32.42
CA ASP A 102 -2.64 -8.74 32.34
C ASP A 102 -3.37 -8.17 31.11
N TYR A 103 -3.47 -6.84 31.00
CA TYR A 103 -4.12 -6.19 29.85
C TYR A 103 -3.44 -6.50 28.50
N ASN A 104 -2.11 -6.56 28.47
CA ASN A 104 -1.34 -6.84 27.25
C ASN A 104 -1.47 -8.32 26.82
N GLU A 105 -1.53 -9.22 27.78
CA GLU A 105 -1.76 -10.66 27.58
C GLU A 105 -3.19 -10.93 27.12
N PHE A 106 -4.18 -10.25 27.70
CA PHE A 106 -5.56 -10.28 27.24
C PHE A 106 -5.69 -9.79 25.80
N VAL A 107 -5.07 -8.65 25.45
CA VAL A 107 -4.97 -8.15 24.07
C VAL A 107 -4.31 -9.19 23.15
N THR A 108 -3.18 -9.76 23.58
CA THR A 108 -2.43 -10.75 22.80
C THR A 108 -3.25 -12.03 22.56
N MET A 109 -3.99 -12.50 23.57
CA MET A 109 -4.91 -13.64 23.47
C MET A 109 -6.04 -13.36 22.48
N MET A 110 -6.69 -12.18 22.57
CA MET A 110 -7.76 -11.81 21.64
C MET A 110 -7.26 -11.74 20.19
N MET A 111 -6.08 -11.15 19.95
CA MET A 111 -5.50 -11.05 18.60
C MET A 111 -4.98 -12.39 18.07
N ALA A 112 -4.41 -13.25 18.92
CA ALA A 112 -3.89 -14.56 18.49
C ALA A 112 -4.99 -15.56 18.10
N ASN A 113 -6.15 -15.49 18.78
CA ASN A 113 -7.28 -16.39 18.48
C ASN A 113 -7.97 -16.04 17.16
N ALA A 114 -8.00 -14.76 16.76
CA ALA A 114 -8.49 -14.33 15.44
C ALA A 114 -7.66 -14.94 14.27
N ILE A 115 -6.37 -15.20 14.48
CA ILE A 115 -5.46 -15.77 13.47
C ILE A 115 -5.52 -17.30 13.44
N SER A 116 -5.67 -17.94 14.61
CA SER A 116 -5.47 -19.40 14.75
C SER A 116 -6.57 -20.25 14.11
N TYR A 117 -7.81 -19.75 14.00
CA TYR A 117 -8.92 -20.50 13.38
C TYR A 117 -9.00 -20.43 11.85
N LEU A 118 -8.16 -19.63 11.18
CA LEU A 118 -8.07 -19.60 9.70
C LEU A 118 -7.53 -20.90 9.07
N PHE A 119 -7.12 -21.90 9.86
CA PHE A 119 -6.45 -23.12 9.38
C PHE A 119 -7.04 -24.45 9.89
N SER A 120 -8.16 -24.46 10.63
CA SER A 120 -8.59 -25.65 11.39
C SER A 120 -10.03 -26.11 11.13
N LEU A 121 -10.21 -26.97 10.12
CA LEU A 121 -11.29 -27.98 10.09
C LEU A 121 -10.75 -29.34 9.58
N PRO A 122 -11.24 -30.49 10.09
CA PRO A 122 -10.53 -31.79 9.99
C PRO A 122 -10.89 -32.64 8.76
N GLY A 123 -9.95 -33.47 8.26
CA GLY A 123 -10.10 -34.19 6.99
C GLY A 123 -9.24 -35.45 6.74
N SER A 124 -9.23 -36.41 7.66
CA SER A 124 -8.68 -37.79 7.52
C SER A 124 -7.14 -38.00 7.48
N HIS A 125 -6.70 -39.21 7.87
CA HIS A 125 -5.29 -39.56 8.11
C HIS A 125 -4.67 -40.41 6.98
N SER A 126 -3.34 -40.30 6.76
CA SER A 126 -2.39 -41.39 7.09
C SER A 126 -0.96 -41.19 6.56
N HIS A 127 0.03 -41.57 7.38
CA HIS A 127 1.35 -42.12 7.02
C HIS A 127 2.16 -41.50 5.85
N PHE A 128 3.35 -40.95 6.16
CA PHE A 128 4.59 -41.46 5.54
C PHE A 128 5.82 -41.27 6.44
N LEU A 129 6.93 -41.92 6.08
CA LEU A 129 8.08 -42.18 6.96
C LEU A 129 9.20 -41.12 6.94
N ILE A 130 9.95 -41.14 8.04
CA ILE A 130 11.33 -40.67 8.24
C ILE A 130 12.23 -40.95 7.02
N ILE A 131 13.05 -39.97 6.62
CA ILE A 131 14.44 -40.12 6.14
C ILE A 131 15.18 -38.77 6.25
N ALA A 132 16.49 -38.81 6.48
CA ALA A 132 17.42 -37.68 6.72
C ALA A 132 18.26 -37.40 5.41
N PRO A 133 19.27 -36.47 5.32
CA PRO A 133 20.15 -36.00 6.39
C PRO A 133 20.66 -34.53 6.34
N ARG A 134 21.54 -34.23 7.31
CA ARG A 134 22.33 -33.00 7.50
C ARG A 134 23.25 -32.64 6.31
N LEU A 135 23.28 -31.36 5.96
CA LEU A 135 24.39 -30.52 5.45
C LEU A 135 23.84 -29.07 5.47
N PHE A 136 24.52 -28.02 5.92
CA PHE A 136 25.94 -27.76 6.12
C PHE A 136 26.31 -27.45 7.59
N SER A 137 27.62 -27.44 7.88
CA SER A 137 28.18 -26.69 9.02
C SER A 137 29.42 -25.93 8.58
N ARG A 138 29.81 -24.90 9.37
CA ARG A 138 30.79 -23.84 9.06
C ARG A 138 30.28 -22.80 8.06
N GLY A 139 30.45 -21.52 8.42
CA GLY A 139 30.24 -20.40 7.52
C GLY A 139 31.57 -19.93 6.95
N ASP A 140 31.71 -19.94 5.64
CA ASP A 140 32.89 -19.44 4.93
C ASP A 140 32.63 -18.02 4.41
N PHE A 141 33.35 -17.05 4.93
CA PHE A 141 33.44 -15.70 4.34
C PHE A 141 34.36 -15.76 3.11
N ALA A 142 33.85 -15.47 1.92
CA ALA A 142 34.63 -15.54 0.68
C ALA A 142 34.60 -14.21 -0.13
N TYR A 143 35.78 -13.61 -0.28
CA TYR A 143 36.16 -12.78 -1.43
C TYR A 143 37.34 -13.47 -2.12
N ARG A 144 37.37 -13.53 -3.47
CA ARG A 144 38.56 -13.54 -4.37
C ARG A 144 38.17 -13.96 -5.80
N LEU A 145 38.86 -13.62 -6.90
CA LEU A 145 40.15 -12.95 -7.24
C LEU A 145 39.94 -12.10 -8.54
N PRO A 146 40.91 -11.34 -9.10
CA PRO A 146 41.97 -10.54 -8.47
C PRO A 146 42.19 -9.14 -9.14
N CYS A 147 42.10 -8.03 -8.41
CA CYS A 147 42.96 -6.86 -8.67
C CYS A 147 43.01 -5.89 -7.48
N HIS A 148 44.01 -5.01 -7.44
CA HIS A 148 44.18 -4.01 -6.37
C HIS A 148 43.35 -2.74 -6.63
N VAL A 149 42.19 -2.64 -5.98
CA VAL A 149 41.62 -1.36 -5.51
C VAL A 149 41.04 -1.59 -4.12
N SER A 150 41.22 -0.63 -3.19
CA SER A 150 40.56 -0.67 -1.89
C SER A 150 39.09 -0.30 -2.06
N LEU A 151 38.17 -1.18 -1.65
CA LEU A 151 36.73 -0.93 -1.68
C LEU A 151 36.14 -0.99 -0.27
N SER A 152 35.50 0.11 0.13
CA SER A 152 34.65 0.22 1.30
C SER A 152 33.42 -0.70 1.19
N ARG A 153 32.81 -1.04 2.34
CA ARG A 153 31.70 -1.98 2.40
C ARG A 153 30.36 -1.28 2.10
N PRO A 154 29.44 -1.88 1.33
CA PRO A 154 28.10 -1.32 1.11
C PRO A 154 27.20 -1.44 2.35
N TYR A 155 26.10 -0.71 2.34
CA TYR A 155 25.13 -0.52 3.44
C TYR A 155 23.70 -0.88 2.99
N SER A 156 22.73 -0.83 3.93
CA SER A 156 21.25 -0.85 3.72
C SER A 156 20.55 -0.96 5.09
N ARG A 157 19.38 -0.29 5.33
CA ARG A 157 18.48 -0.62 6.47
C ARG A 157 17.18 -1.23 5.95
N HIS A 158 16.77 -2.30 6.62
CA HIS A 158 15.39 -2.75 6.83
C HIS A 158 15.16 -2.56 8.36
N PRO A 159 13.94 -2.35 8.88
CA PRO A 159 12.85 -1.43 8.46
C PRO A 159 12.50 -0.16 9.27
N ILE A 160 11.37 0.46 8.89
CA ILE A 160 10.35 1.09 9.78
C ILE A 160 9.84 0.03 10.78
N SER A 161 9.89 0.30 12.08
CA SER A 161 9.44 -0.63 13.14
C SER A 161 7.91 -0.66 13.28
N GLN A 162 7.30 0.52 13.19
CA GLN A 162 5.91 0.84 13.47
C GLN A 162 5.60 2.21 12.84
N PRO A 163 4.33 2.65 12.71
CA PRO A 163 4.00 3.94 12.10
C PRO A 163 4.77 5.12 12.72
N ARG A 164 5.30 5.99 11.85
CA ARG A 164 6.16 7.15 12.13
C ARG A 164 7.54 6.87 12.77
N ASP A 165 7.89 5.60 13.03
CA ASP A 165 9.17 5.19 13.62
C ASP A 165 10.10 4.52 12.59
N PHE A 166 11.14 5.24 12.15
CA PHE A 166 12.10 4.82 11.13
C PHE A 166 13.53 5.23 11.52
N GLU A 167 14.53 4.61 10.87
CA GLU A 167 15.88 4.53 11.43
C GLU A 167 16.94 4.16 10.32
N PHE A 168 18.28 4.09 10.58
CA PHE A 168 19.36 3.59 9.61
C PHE A 168 20.31 2.40 10.11
N ARG A 169 20.01 1.08 9.94
CA ARG A 169 20.85 -0.12 10.29
C ARG A 169 21.78 -0.47 9.11
N LYS A 170 22.56 -1.53 9.32
CA LYS A 170 23.06 -2.45 8.29
C LYS A 170 22.20 -3.73 8.34
N VAL A 171 21.74 -4.22 7.20
CA VAL A 171 21.03 -5.51 7.07
C VAL A 171 21.71 -6.41 6.02
N PRO A 172 21.41 -7.71 5.97
CA PRO A 172 21.96 -8.59 4.94
C PRO A 172 21.62 -8.11 3.52
N ILE A 173 22.54 -8.33 2.58
CA ILE A 173 22.23 -8.17 1.15
C ILE A 173 21.21 -9.26 0.77
N PRO A 174 20.12 -8.95 0.04
CA PRO A 174 19.11 -9.94 -0.31
C PRO A 174 19.67 -11.15 -1.07
N THR A 175 19.39 -12.36 -0.58
CA THR A 175 19.71 -13.60 -1.30
C THR A 175 18.82 -13.73 -2.53
N ILE A 176 19.44 -13.95 -3.69
CA ILE A 176 18.76 -14.20 -4.97
C ILE A 176 18.68 -15.69 -5.29
N GLY A 177 17.53 -16.11 -5.82
CA GLY A 177 17.30 -17.43 -6.40
C GLY A 177 17.67 -17.50 -7.89
N PRO A 178 17.48 -18.67 -8.53
CA PRO A 178 17.87 -18.95 -9.92
C PRO A 178 17.34 -17.98 -10.98
N GLU A 179 16.17 -17.38 -10.74
CA GLU A 179 15.47 -16.49 -11.70
C GLU A 179 15.33 -15.06 -11.16
N GLU A 180 16.12 -14.71 -10.14
CA GLU A 180 16.16 -13.36 -9.57
C GLU A 180 17.45 -12.61 -9.95
N VAL A 181 17.35 -11.28 -10.02
CA VAL A 181 18.49 -10.36 -10.14
C VAL A 181 18.65 -9.54 -8.87
N LEU A 182 19.90 -9.29 -8.49
CA LEU A 182 20.26 -8.35 -7.43
C LEU A 182 20.58 -7.00 -8.08
N LEU A 183 19.74 -6.00 -7.82
CA LEU A 183 19.92 -4.64 -8.28
C LEU A 183 20.79 -3.88 -7.27
N LYS A 184 21.94 -3.32 -7.67
CA LYS A 184 22.53 -2.18 -6.94
C LYS A 184 21.71 -0.95 -7.33
N VAL A 185 21.04 -0.34 -6.38
CA VAL A 185 20.15 0.81 -6.63
C VAL A 185 21.02 2.06 -6.79
N ASP A 186 20.90 2.73 -7.93
CA ASP A 186 21.61 3.99 -8.21
C ASP A 186 20.78 5.19 -7.67
N ILE A 187 19.45 5.16 -7.84
CA ILE A 187 18.48 6.11 -7.25
C ILE A 187 17.09 5.47 -7.16
N CYS A 188 16.29 5.87 -6.17
CA CYS A 188 14.88 5.49 -6.03
C CYS A 188 14.02 6.74 -5.83
N GLY A 189 12.90 6.87 -6.54
CA GLY A 189 11.94 7.95 -6.32
C GLY A 189 11.19 7.82 -4.99
N LEU A 190 10.71 8.95 -4.46
CA LEU A 190 9.84 9.03 -3.27
C LEU A 190 8.41 9.40 -3.69
N CYS A 191 7.43 8.58 -3.34
CA CYS A 191 6.03 8.71 -3.72
C CYS A 191 5.14 9.06 -2.53
N GLY A 192 3.91 9.52 -2.81
CA GLY A 192 2.90 9.74 -1.77
C GLY A 192 2.56 8.46 -1.00
N THR A 193 2.60 7.30 -1.66
CA THR A 193 2.42 5.99 -1.01
C THR A 193 3.48 5.71 0.06
N ASP A 194 4.73 6.17 -0.10
CA ASP A 194 5.76 6.02 0.95
C ASP A 194 5.45 6.89 2.18
N GLN A 195 4.70 8.00 2.02
CA GLN A 195 4.15 8.75 3.16
C GLN A 195 2.98 8.00 3.82
N HIS A 196 2.03 7.46 3.06
CA HIS A 196 0.94 6.64 3.62
C HIS A 196 1.50 5.46 4.45
N ILE A 197 2.49 4.74 3.91
CA ILE A 197 3.23 3.69 4.61
C ILE A 197 3.89 4.24 5.89
N HIS A 198 4.59 5.38 5.81
CA HIS A 198 5.19 6.00 6.99
C HIS A 198 4.15 6.41 8.05
N GLU A 199 2.93 6.77 7.66
CA GLU A 199 1.83 7.12 8.58
C GLU A 199 1.03 5.91 9.09
N GLY A 200 1.31 4.70 8.58
CA GLY A 200 0.68 3.43 8.99
C GLY A 200 -0.53 3.00 8.16
N GLU A 201 -0.81 3.68 7.05
CA GLU A 201 -1.89 3.37 6.12
C GLU A 201 -1.39 2.45 4.98
N PHE A 202 -2.31 1.97 4.13
CA PHE A 202 -2.04 1.11 2.96
C PHE A 202 -1.67 -0.36 3.30
N ILE A 203 -1.52 -1.21 2.29
CA ILE A 203 -1.33 -2.68 2.42
C ILE A 203 0.06 -3.12 2.96
N SER A 204 0.80 -2.22 3.61
CA SER A 204 2.16 -2.50 4.08
C SER A 204 2.19 -3.37 5.32
N LYS A 205 3.04 -4.41 5.29
CA LYS A 205 3.34 -5.25 6.45
C LYS A 205 4.67 -4.84 7.04
N PHE A 206 4.66 -4.32 8.26
CA PHE A 206 5.89 -4.07 8.99
C PHE A 206 6.44 -5.39 9.54
N PRO A 207 7.77 -5.59 9.51
CA PRO A 207 8.77 -4.59 9.18
C PRO A 207 9.10 -4.57 7.64
N LEU A 208 9.19 -3.39 7.02
CA LEU A 208 9.37 -3.12 5.56
C LEU A 208 10.52 -2.13 5.15
N ILE A 209 11.24 -2.38 4.03
CA ILE A 209 11.96 -1.31 3.27
C ILE A 209 10.98 -0.63 2.29
N PRO A 210 10.76 0.70 2.36
CA PRO A 210 9.92 1.41 1.40
C PRO A 210 10.65 1.74 0.08
N GLY A 211 9.97 2.46 -0.82
CA GLY A 211 10.51 2.96 -2.09
C GLY A 211 10.32 1.99 -3.24
N HIS A 212 9.46 2.35 -4.18
CA HIS A 212 8.99 1.48 -5.27
C HIS A 212 9.36 1.99 -6.68
N GLU A 213 10.19 3.02 -6.77
CA GLU A 213 10.52 3.74 -8.01
C GLU A 213 12.02 3.66 -8.32
N ALA A 214 12.57 2.44 -8.24
CA ALA A 214 14.01 2.18 -8.24
C ALA A 214 14.58 1.93 -9.65
N ILE A 215 15.70 2.60 -9.94
CA ILE A 215 16.58 2.35 -11.10
C ILE A 215 17.98 2.02 -10.57
N GLY A 216 18.68 1.14 -11.27
CA GLY A 216 20.03 0.75 -10.87
C GLY A 216 20.69 -0.19 -11.87
N ARG A 217 21.70 -0.94 -11.40
CA ARG A 217 22.45 -1.89 -12.23
C ARG A 217 22.47 -3.29 -11.64
N ILE A 218 22.40 -4.30 -12.50
CA ILE A 218 22.47 -5.70 -12.07
C ILE A 218 23.87 -5.98 -11.48
N ALA A 219 23.93 -6.25 -10.19
CA ALA A 219 25.15 -6.57 -9.45
C ALA A 219 25.43 -8.09 -9.40
N ALA A 220 24.37 -8.90 -9.39
CA ALA A 220 24.41 -10.36 -9.49
C ALA A 220 23.10 -10.88 -10.09
N MET A 221 23.10 -12.11 -10.60
CA MET A 221 21.90 -12.77 -11.13
C MET A 221 21.96 -14.29 -10.89
N GLY A 222 20.80 -14.94 -10.83
CA GLY A 222 20.70 -16.39 -10.81
C GLY A 222 21.05 -17.04 -12.17
N ASP A 223 21.29 -18.36 -12.15
CA ASP A 223 21.78 -19.16 -13.29
C ASP A 223 20.75 -19.37 -14.42
N LYS A 224 19.47 -19.06 -14.18
CA LYS A 224 18.37 -19.18 -15.16
C LYS A 224 17.90 -17.83 -15.72
N VAL A 225 18.47 -16.72 -15.26
CA VAL A 225 18.17 -15.37 -15.77
C VAL A 225 18.54 -15.27 -17.26
N LYS A 226 17.69 -14.61 -18.06
CA LYS A 226 17.80 -14.55 -19.52
C LYS A 226 17.67 -13.12 -20.02
N GLY A 227 18.47 -12.77 -21.04
CA GLY A 227 18.44 -11.45 -21.70
C GLY A 227 19.20 -10.34 -20.97
N PHE A 228 19.85 -10.64 -19.85
CA PHE A 228 20.56 -9.68 -18.99
C PHE A 228 22.01 -10.08 -18.75
N GLU A 229 22.85 -9.07 -18.48
CA GLU A 229 24.27 -9.16 -18.17
C GLU A 229 24.58 -8.36 -16.88
N ILE A 230 25.66 -8.70 -16.17
CA ILE A 230 26.06 -7.96 -14.97
C ILE A 230 26.53 -6.56 -15.40
N GLY A 231 25.98 -5.53 -14.77
CA GLY A 231 26.18 -4.12 -15.14
C GLY A 231 25.09 -3.52 -16.04
N ASP A 232 24.14 -4.32 -16.56
CA ASP A 232 22.95 -3.79 -17.24
C ASP A 232 22.21 -2.81 -16.33
N ARG A 233 21.88 -1.63 -16.88
CA ARG A 233 21.04 -0.63 -16.21
C ARG A 233 19.56 -0.95 -16.40
N ILE A 234 18.84 -1.21 -15.31
CA ILE A 234 17.46 -1.69 -15.33
C ILE A 234 16.55 -0.94 -14.35
N VAL A 235 15.28 -0.83 -14.72
CA VAL A 235 14.15 -0.58 -13.82
C VAL A 235 13.42 -1.90 -13.57
N GLY A 236 12.74 -2.04 -12.43
CA GLY A 236 11.88 -3.19 -12.15
C GLY A 236 10.40 -2.80 -12.04
N ASP A 237 9.53 -3.54 -12.73
CA ASP A 237 8.09 -3.55 -12.48
C ASP A 237 7.84 -4.14 -11.08
N VAL A 238 7.45 -3.27 -10.15
CA VAL A 238 7.22 -3.63 -8.76
C VAL A 238 6.02 -4.55 -8.54
N GLY A 239 5.06 -4.58 -9.48
CA GLY A 239 3.79 -5.27 -9.32
C GLY A 239 3.89 -6.78 -9.48
N GLU A 240 4.49 -7.48 -8.51
CA GLU A 240 4.60 -8.94 -8.54
C GLU A 240 3.24 -9.63 -8.28
N THR A 241 2.88 -10.55 -9.18
CA THR A 241 1.62 -11.29 -9.22
C THR A 241 1.89 -12.78 -9.30
N CYS A 242 1.02 -13.62 -8.73
CA CYS A 242 1.32 -15.04 -8.55
C CYS A 242 1.05 -15.91 -9.81
N GLY A 243 0.31 -15.40 -10.81
CA GLY A 243 -0.04 -16.13 -12.02
C GLY A 243 -1.10 -17.23 -11.87
N TRP A 244 -1.49 -17.61 -10.64
CA TRP A 244 -2.38 -18.75 -10.39
C TRP A 244 -3.69 -18.46 -9.62
N CYS A 245 -3.85 -17.27 -9.03
CA CYS A 245 -5.08 -16.86 -8.34
C CYS A 245 -6.26 -16.63 -9.31
N HIS A 246 -7.47 -16.37 -8.77
CA HIS A 246 -8.68 -16.15 -9.58
C HIS A 246 -8.45 -15.07 -10.66
N TYR A 247 -7.91 -13.92 -10.25
CA TYR A 247 -7.74 -12.76 -11.11
C TYR A 247 -6.59 -12.92 -12.11
N CYS A 248 -5.45 -13.49 -11.71
CA CYS A 248 -4.33 -13.76 -12.63
C CYS A 248 -4.76 -14.71 -13.77
N ARG A 249 -5.48 -15.79 -13.45
CA ARG A 249 -6.00 -16.75 -14.45
C ARG A 249 -7.05 -16.16 -15.40
N ARG A 250 -7.48 -14.92 -15.17
CA ARG A 250 -8.41 -14.15 -16.00
C ARG A 250 -7.75 -12.97 -16.73
N GLY A 251 -6.42 -12.82 -16.63
CA GLY A 251 -5.69 -11.65 -17.16
C GLY A 251 -5.99 -10.35 -16.40
N GLN A 252 -6.43 -10.47 -15.15
CA GLN A 252 -6.78 -9.36 -14.25
C GLN A 252 -5.70 -9.17 -13.16
N ASP A 253 -4.43 -9.37 -13.52
CA ASP A 253 -3.24 -9.37 -12.65
C ASP A 253 -3.17 -8.25 -11.59
N VAL A 254 -3.65 -7.05 -11.91
CA VAL A 254 -3.67 -5.89 -10.99
C VAL A 254 -4.60 -6.09 -9.77
N PHE A 255 -5.43 -7.15 -9.78
CA PHE A 255 -6.27 -7.60 -8.67
C PHE A 255 -5.78 -8.93 -8.06
N CYS A 256 -4.49 -9.26 -8.18
CA CYS A 256 -3.94 -10.51 -7.67
C CYS A 256 -4.14 -10.66 -6.15
N GLU A 257 -4.74 -11.79 -5.72
CA GLU A 257 -4.95 -12.16 -4.30
C GLU A 257 -3.65 -12.26 -3.48
N HIS A 258 -2.51 -12.34 -4.18
CA HIS A 258 -1.16 -12.35 -3.61
C HIS A 258 -0.29 -11.25 -4.26
N PHE A 259 -0.86 -10.07 -4.50
CA PHE A 259 -0.12 -8.91 -5.01
C PHE A 259 0.92 -8.45 -3.99
N ALA A 260 2.20 -8.51 -4.34
CA ALA A 260 3.32 -8.28 -3.43
C ALA A 260 4.24 -7.15 -3.91
N PRO A 261 3.75 -5.89 -4.03
CA PRO A 261 4.52 -4.80 -4.60
C PRO A 261 5.83 -4.51 -3.85
N ALA A 262 6.95 -4.47 -4.60
CA ALA A 262 8.25 -4.10 -4.06
C ALA A 262 8.25 -2.65 -3.56
N GLY A 263 8.79 -2.41 -2.36
CA GLY A 263 8.75 -1.12 -1.67
C GLY A 263 7.43 -0.81 -0.96
N VAL A 264 6.50 -1.76 -0.90
CA VAL A 264 5.15 -1.55 -0.36
C VAL A 264 4.67 -2.76 0.47
N ALA A 265 4.73 -3.97 -0.07
CA ALA A 265 4.38 -5.22 0.63
C ALA A 265 5.59 -6.16 0.81
N ARG A 266 6.72 -5.86 0.16
CA ARG A 266 8.03 -6.48 0.34
C ARG A 266 9.13 -5.44 0.14
N ASP A 267 10.38 -5.77 0.46
CA ASP A 267 11.57 -4.91 0.33
C ASP A 267 11.64 -4.10 -0.98
N GLY A 268 11.87 -2.79 -0.82
CA GLY A 268 12.03 -1.81 -1.88
C GLY A 268 13.45 -1.25 -2.09
N GLY A 269 13.50 -0.07 -2.70
CA GLY A 269 14.69 0.61 -3.19
C GLY A 269 15.32 1.65 -2.26
N PHE A 270 14.79 1.90 -1.05
CA PHE A 270 15.48 2.73 -0.04
C PHE A 270 16.60 1.96 0.69
N ALA A 271 17.38 1.21 -0.09
CA ALA A 271 18.52 0.40 0.30
C ALA A 271 19.50 0.32 -0.88
N ASN A 272 20.79 0.12 -0.63
CA ASN A 272 21.78 0.03 -1.72
C ASN A 272 21.61 -1.22 -2.60
N TYR A 273 20.90 -2.24 -2.12
CA TYR A 273 20.52 -3.41 -2.90
C TYR A 273 19.06 -3.79 -2.68
N MET A 274 18.40 -4.20 -3.77
CA MET A 274 17.09 -4.85 -3.75
C MET A 274 17.06 -5.98 -4.79
N LYS A 275 15.98 -6.77 -4.84
CA LYS A 275 15.83 -7.84 -5.83
C LYS A 275 14.49 -7.84 -6.55
N TYR A 276 14.50 -8.44 -7.74
CA TYR A 276 13.35 -8.65 -8.62
C TYR A 276 13.47 -10.01 -9.31
N HIS A 277 12.33 -10.62 -9.65
CA HIS A 277 12.31 -11.69 -10.64
C HIS A 277 12.68 -11.13 -12.03
N PHE A 278 13.49 -11.83 -12.83
CA PHE A 278 14.07 -11.25 -14.06
C PHE A 278 13.01 -10.84 -15.10
N SER A 279 11.85 -11.49 -15.13
CA SER A 279 10.73 -11.13 -16.03
C SER A 279 10.05 -9.80 -15.69
N LYS A 280 10.37 -9.21 -14.55
CA LYS A 280 9.94 -7.86 -14.14
C LYS A 280 10.96 -6.77 -14.46
N CYS A 281 12.14 -7.13 -14.95
CA CYS A 281 13.22 -6.20 -15.22
C CYS A 281 13.15 -5.67 -16.66
N TYR A 282 13.50 -4.40 -16.86
CA TYR A 282 13.54 -3.77 -18.19
C TYR A 282 14.78 -2.87 -18.31
N LYS A 283 15.51 -2.98 -19.44
CA LYS A 283 16.73 -2.19 -19.68
C LYS A 283 16.40 -0.74 -20.01
N VAL A 284 17.08 0.22 -19.36
CA VAL A 284 16.85 1.66 -19.55
C VAL A 284 18.09 2.33 -20.14
N LYS A 285 17.94 2.95 -21.33
CA LYS A 285 19.06 3.43 -22.13
C LYS A 285 19.27 4.94 -22.07
N ASN A 286 18.36 5.74 -22.63
CA ASN A 286 18.63 7.15 -22.92
C ASN A 286 18.20 8.10 -21.79
N LEU A 287 17.30 7.66 -20.90
CA LEU A 287 16.86 8.42 -19.73
C LEU A 287 17.98 8.63 -18.70
N SER A 288 18.04 9.82 -18.08
CA SER A 288 18.84 10.03 -16.86
C SER A 288 18.33 9.17 -15.71
N ASP A 289 19.10 9.06 -14.62
CA ASP A 289 18.69 8.27 -13.45
C ASP A 289 17.45 8.89 -12.78
N GLU A 290 17.38 10.22 -12.70
CA GLU A 290 16.20 10.97 -12.25
C GLU A 290 14.98 10.70 -13.13
N ALA A 291 15.13 10.80 -14.46
CA ALA A 291 14.03 10.55 -15.40
C ALA A 291 13.56 9.08 -15.37
N ALA A 292 14.46 8.14 -15.10
CA ALA A 292 14.13 6.72 -14.96
C ALA A 292 13.29 6.41 -13.70
N THR A 293 13.41 7.18 -12.59
CA THR A 293 12.50 7.04 -11.44
C THR A 293 11.03 7.28 -11.79
N LEU A 294 10.75 7.98 -12.91
CA LEU A 294 9.39 8.29 -13.33
C LEU A 294 8.73 7.17 -14.17
N LEU A 295 9.41 6.06 -14.43
CA LEU A 295 8.89 4.94 -15.22
C LEU A 295 7.76 4.16 -14.52
N GLU A 296 7.82 4.01 -13.19
CA GLU A 296 6.72 3.43 -12.40
C GLU A 296 5.49 4.37 -12.39
N PRO A 297 5.59 5.66 -11.99
CA PRO A 297 4.42 6.55 -11.98
C PRO A 297 3.89 6.83 -13.39
N ALA A 298 4.71 6.74 -14.44
CA ALA A 298 4.25 6.74 -15.83
C ALA A 298 3.49 5.45 -16.19
N SER A 299 3.90 4.29 -15.69
CA SER A 299 3.19 3.02 -15.86
C SER A 299 1.81 3.06 -15.19
N CYS A 300 1.70 3.63 -13.98
CA CYS A 300 0.42 3.90 -13.33
C CYS A 300 -0.45 4.89 -14.12
N ALA A 301 0.13 5.94 -14.71
CA ALA A 301 -0.61 6.90 -15.54
C ALA A 301 -1.11 6.29 -16.86
N ILE A 302 -0.33 5.38 -17.46
CA ILE A 302 -0.74 4.59 -18.65
C ILE A 302 -1.89 3.64 -18.29
N HIS A 303 -1.85 3.00 -17.12
CA HIS A 303 -2.98 2.19 -16.65
C HIS A 303 -4.26 3.03 -16.49
N GLY A 304 -4.12 4.26 -15.98
CA GLY A 304 -5.23 5.24 -15.92
C GLY A 304 -5.86 5.51 -17.29
N MET A 305 -5.05 5.67 -18.34
CA MET A 305 -5.54 5.83 -19.72
C MET A 305 -6.23 4.57 -20.26
N ASP A 306 -5.70 3.37 -19.97
CA ASP A 306 -6.32 2.09 -20.37
C ASP A 306 -7.71 1.88 -19.73
N LYS A 307 -7.90 2.36 -18.49
CA LYS A 307 -9.22 2.38 -17.82
C LYS A 307 -10.13 3.44 -18.42
N LEU A 308 -9.61 4.64 -18.64
CA LEU A 308 -10.37 5.81 -19.09
C LEU A 308 -10.93 5.65 -20.51
N LYS A 309 -10.19 5.01 -21.42
CA LYS A 309 -10.57 4.82 -22.83
C LYS A 309 -11.07 6.11 -23.49
N MET A 310 -10.36 7.20 -23.20
CA MET A 310 -10.76 8.57 -23.54
C MET A 310 -11.11 8.72 -25.03
N PRO A 311 -12.28 9.28 -25.38
CA PRO A 311 -12.60 9.62 -26.76
C PRO A 311 -11.62 10.63 -27.37
N PHE A 312 -11.29 10.43 -28.65
CA PHE A 312 -10.61 11.45 -29.43
C PHE A 312 -11.50 12.70 -29.53
N GLY A 313 -10.93 13.86 -29.25
CA GLY A 313 -11.62 15.14 -29.18
C GLY A 313 -12.14 15.53 -27.78
N SER A 314 -12.00 14.68 -26.75
CA SER A 314 -12.46 15.02 -25.39
C SER A 314 -11.80 16.29 -24.84
N LYS A 315 -12.60 17.12 -24.19
CA LYS A 315 -12.15 18.17 -23.27
C LYS A 315 -11.92 17.58 -21.90
N VAL A 316 -10.78 17.90 -21.31
CA VAL A 316 -10.33 17.32 -20.04
C VAL A 316 -10.12 18.40 -18.99
N LEU A 317 -10.57 18.13 -17.77
CA LEU A 317 -10.15 18.84 -16.55
C LEU A 317 -9.35 17.88 -15.67
N LEU A 318 -8.05 18.14 -15.51
CA LEU A 318 -7.20 17.42 -14.56
C LEU A 318 -6.99 18.28 -13.31
N ILE A 319 -7.41 17.76 -12.16
CA ILE A 319 -7.31 18.44 -10.87
C ILE A 319 -6.14 17.83 -10.09
N GLY A 320 -5.06 18.60 -9.90
CA GLY A 320 -3.87 18.17 -9.17
C GLY A 320 -2.62 17.99 -10.02
N ALA A 321 -1.71 18.97 -9.99
CA ALA A 321 -0.40 18.93 -10.62
C ALA A 321 0.64 18.10 -9.83
N GLY A 322 0.30 16.85 -9.47
CA GLY A 322 1.25 15.88 -8.90
C GLY A 322 2.18 15.29 -9.98
N PRO A 323 3.26 14.56 -9.63
CA PRO A 323 4.15 13.94 -10.61
C PRO A 323 3.40 13.04 -11.61
N THR A 324 2.57 12.14 -11.09
CA THR A 324 1.69 11.26 -11.87
C THR A 324 0.64 12.06 -12.65
N GLY A 325 0.02 13.07 -12.04
CA GLY A 325 -0.97 13.95 -12.70
C GLY A 325 -0.40 14.73 -13.90
N LEU A 326 0.86 15.17 -13.84
CA LEU A 326 1.52 15.83 -14.97
C LEU A 326 1.99 14.88 -16.07
N ILE A 327 2.21 13.60 -15.76
CA ILE A 327 2.39 12.55 -16.78
C ILE A 327 1.04 12.21 -17.42
N LEU A 328 -0.01 12.07 -16.61
CA LEU A 328 -1.37 11.78 -17.06
C LEU A 328 -1.92 12.89 -17.97
N ALA A 329 -1.66 14.16 -17.65
CA ALA A 329 -2.04 15.29 -18.51
C ALA A 329 -1.35 15.25 -19.90
N GLN A 330 -0.05 14.92 -19.93
CA GLN A 330 0.68 14.71 -21.19
C GLN A 330 0.13 13.51 -21.97
N LEU A 331 -0.16 12.40 -21.28
CA LEU A 331 -0.81 11.22 -21.87
C LEU A 331 -2.20 11.53 -22.42
N MET A 332 -2.96 12.46 -21.82
CA MET A 332 -4.25 12.92 -22.34
C MET A 332 -4.07 13.77 -23.61
N LYS A 333 -3.08 14.69 -23.67
CA LYS A 333 -2.74 15.40 -24.92
C LYS A 333 -2.33 14.41 -26.02
N LEU A 334 -1.46 13.44 -25.71
CA LEU A 334 -1.02 12.39 -26.65
C LEU A 334 -2.15 11.43 -27.06
N GLY A 335 -3.09 11.15 -26.14
CA GLY A 335 -4.28 10.33 -26.36
C GLY A 335 -5.39 11.02 -27.16
N GLY A 336 -5.15 12.22 -27.68
CA GLY A 336 -6.08 12.91 -28.58
C GLY A 336 -7.17 13.73 -27.90
N ALA A 337 -6.96 14.20 -26.66
CA ALA A 337 -7.80 15.25 -26.08
C ALA A 337 -7.79 16.49 -26.99
N SER A 338 -8.93 17.16 -27.14
CA SER A 338 -8.98 18.44 -27.88
C SER A 338 -8.44 19.61 -27.05
N HIS A 339 -8.52 19.51 -25.72
CA HIS A 339 -8.06 20.53 -24.78
C HIS A 339 -7.89 19.95 -23.37
N VAL A 340 -6.71 20.10 -22.76
CA VAL A 340 -6.42 19.66 -21.39
C VAL A 340 -6.28 20.88 -20.46
N THR A 341 -7.22 21.04 -19.54
CA THR A 341 -7.18 22.07 -18.49
C THR A 341 -6.61 21.49 -17.21
N ILE A 342 -5.51 22.03 -16.70
CA ILE A 342 -4.91 21.64 -15.42
C ILE A 342 -5.33 22.67 -14.35
N ALA A 343 -5.97 22.21 -13.28
CA ALA A 343 -6.32 23.01 -12.11
C ALA A 343 -5.55 22.53 -10.87
N ALA A 344 -4.69 23.39 -10.31
CA ALA A 344 -3.97 23.07 -9.08
C ALA A 344 -3.53 24.34 -8.34
N ASN A 345 -3.10 24.17 -7.09
CA ASN A 345 -2.57 25.27 -6.29
C ASN A 345 -1.37 25.93 -6.96
N LYS A 346 -1.37 27.27 -7.04
CA LYS A 346 -0.27 28.06 -7.60
C LYS A 346 1.07 27.76 -6.92
N GLY A 347 2.13 27.70 -7.72
CA GLY A 347 3.52 27.54 -7.31
C GLY A 347 4.28 26.61 -8.26
N ILE A 348 5.48 26.20 -7.85
CA ILE A 348 6.46 25.43 -8.65
C ILE A 348 5.85 24.30 -9.50
N LYS A 349 4.87 23.54 -8.98
CA LYS A 349 4.23 22.44 -9.72
C LYS A 349 3.46 22.93 -10.97
N MET A 350 2.80 24.08 -10.89
CA MET A 350 2.08 24.69 -12.03
C MET A 350 3.02 25.43 -12.99
N ASP A 351 4.10 25.99 -12.49
CA ASP A 351 5.11 26.66 -13.32
C ASP A 351 5.90 25.64 -14.15
N LEU A 352 6.27 24.51 -13.53
CA LEU A 352 6.86 23.36 -14.20
C LEU A 352 5.88 22.68 -15.16
N ALA A 353 4.59 22.56 -14.82
CA ALA A 353 3.56 22.05 -15.73
C ALA A 353 3.46 22.86 -17.04
N ARG A 354 3.77 24.17 -17.00
CA ARG A 354 3.89 25.03 -18.19
C ARG A 354 5.21 24.79 -18.93
N GLN A 355 6.33 24.69 -18.22
CA GLN A 355 7.65 24.40 -18.80
C GLN A 355 7.68 23.09 -19.62
N ILE A 356 7.00 22.04 -19.14
CA ILE A 356 6.92 20.75 -19.84
C ILE A 356 5.74 20.63 -20.83
N ASP A 357 4.94 21.69 -21.02
CA ASP A 357 3.73 21.71 -21.88
C ASP A 357 2.67 20.63 -21.52
N ALA A 358 2.50 20.35 -20.22
CA ALA A 358 1.62 19.28 -19.75
C ALA A 358 0.12 19.46 -20.06
N GLY A 359 -0.33 20.69 -20.33
CA GLY A 359 -1.72 21.05 -20.57
C GLY A 359 -1.84 22.17 -21.60
N ASP A 360 -3.05 22.66 -21.82
CA ASP A 360 -3.37 23.73 -22.77
C ASP A 360 -3.98 24.95 -22.06
N THR A 361 -4.56 24.77 -20.87
CA THR A 361 -5.00 25.84 -19.96
C THR A 361 -4.61 25.52 -18.53
N TYR A 362 -4.18 26.54 -17.76
CA TYR A 362 -3.60 26.39 -16.43
C TYR A 362 -4.31 27.27 -15.40
N ILE A 363 -5.13 26.68 -14.54
CA ILE A 363 -5.92 27.38 -13.51
C ILE A 363 -5.15 27.41 -12.19
N ASP A 364 -4.49 28.54 -11.91
CA ASP A 364 -3.79 28.83 -10.65
C ASP A 364 -4.80 28.96 -9.49
N LEU A 365 -5.03 27.88 -8.73
CA LEU A 365 -5.86 27.90 -7.54
C LEU A 365 -5.14 28.61 -6.38
N LYS A 366 -5.88 29.41 -5.61
CA LYS A 366 -5.41 30.10 -4.40
C LYS A 366 -5.69 29.22 -3.20
N ARG A 367 -4.66 28.94 -2.39
CA ARG A 367 -4.76 28.08 -1.20
C ARG A 367 -5.73 28.57 -0.11
N SER A 368 -5.95 29.89 -0.02
CA SER A 368 -6.83 30.51 0.99
C SER A 368 -8.30 30.57 0.56
N ASP A 369 -8.57 30.88 -0.70
CA ASP A 369 -9.90 30.80 -1.31
C ASP A 369 -9.79 30.69 -2.83
N ALA A 370 -10.25 29.56 -3.38
CA ALA A 370 -10.28 29.27 -4.81
C ALA A 370 -11.65 29.45 -5.47
N LYS A 371 -12.70 29.86 -4.72
CA LYS A 371 -14.10 29.95 -5.20
C LYS A 371 -14.24 30.77 -6.48
N ALA A 372 -13.49 31.87 -6.59
CA ALA A 372 -13.52 32.72 -7.78
C ALA A 372 -12.97 32.00 -9.04
N GLN A 373 -11.89 31.22 -8.91
CA GLN A 373 -11.35 30.43 -10.01
C GLN A 373 -12.28 29.27 -10.39
N TRP A 374 -12.85 28.57 -9.40
CA TRP A 374 -13.82 27.50 -9.64
C TRP A 374 -15.10 27.99 -10.31
N ALA A 375 -15.66 29.11 -9.83
CA ALA A 375 -16.82 29.75 -10.45
C ALA A 375 -16.53 30.21 -11.89
N LYS A 376 -15.35 30.78 -12.16
CA LYS A 376 -14.95 31.14 -13.53
C LYS A 376 -14.80 29.90 -14.41
N LEU A 377 -14.10 28.85 -13.95
CA LEU A 377 -13.91 27.61 -14.70
C LEU A 377 -15.24 26.98 -15.13
N LYS A 378 -16.24 26.99 -14.23
CA LYS A 378 -17.59 26.49 -14.51
C LYS A 378 -18.40 27.43 -15.43
N SER A 379 -18.20 28.74 -15.34
CA SER A 379 -18.80 29.72 -16.26
C SER A 379 -18.19 29.67 -17.67
N ASP A 380 -16.89 29.34 -17.78
CA ASP A 380 -16.18 29.18 -19.06
C ASP A 380 -16.58 27.85 -19.75
N ASN A 381 -17.00 26.85 -18.97
CA ASN A 381 -17.34 25.50 -19.45
C ASN A 381 -18.77 25.11 -19.00
N PRO A 382 -19.83 25.76 -19.54
CA PRO A 382 -21.22 25.58 -19.09
C PRO A 382 -21.79 24.17 -19.34
N HIS A 383 -21.11 23.33 -20.11
CA HIS A 383 -21.47 21.94 -20.36
C HIS A 383 -20.62 20.93 -19.56
N GLY A 384 -19.66 21.39 -18.76
CA GLY A 384 -18.65 20.55 -18.11
C GLY A 384 -17.54 20.10 -19.06
N PHE A 385 -16.83 19.05 -18.64
CA PHE A 385 -15.73 18.39 -19.36
C PHE A 385 -16.08 16.92 -19.62
N ASP A 386 -15.70 16.40 -20.78
CA ASP A 386 -15.95 14.99 -21.16
C ASP A 386 -15.20 14.03 -20.22
N VAL A 387 -14.04 14.46 -19.72
CA VAL A 387 -13.30 13.80 -18.63
C VAL A 387 -12.95 14.80 -17.53
N VAL A 388 -13.21 14.43 -16.27
CA VAL A 388 -12.60 15.04 -15.10
C VAL A 388 -11.70 14.00 -14.43
N ALA A 389 -10.42 14.31 -14.24
CA ALA A 389 -9.47 13.45 -13.55
C ALA A 389 -9.09 14.07 -12.19
N GLU A 390 -9.48 13.41 -11.11
CA GLU A 390 -9.11 13.79 -9.75
C GLU A 390 -7.76 13.14 -9.39
N CYS A 391 -6.74 13.96 -9.19
CA CYS A 391 -5.35 13.54 -8.94
C CYS A 391 -4.76 14.18 -7.66
N THR A 392 -5.58 14.61 -6.70
CA THR A 392 -5.13 15.21 -5.43
C THR A 392 -5.25 14.28 -4.23
N GLY A 393 -6.18 13.31 -4.25
CA GLY A 393 -6.45 12.46 -3.07
C GLY A 393 -7.19 13.18 -1.93
N VAL A 394 -7.73 14.38 -2.19
CA VAL A 394 -8.40 15.20 -1.17
C VAL A 394 -9.91 14.99 -1.23
N GLU A 395 -10.48 14.53 -0.12
CA GLU A 395 -11.90 14.20 0.04
C GLU A 395 -12.86 15.31 -0.44
N SER A 396 -12.62 16.57 -0.06
CA SER A 396 -13.45 17.70 -0.51
C SER A 396 -13.34 17.97 -2.02
N ILE A 397 -12.17 17.74 -2.62
CA ILE A 397 -11.93 17.94 -4.05
C ILE A 397 -12.66 16.88 -4.89
N VAL A 398 -12.69 15.62 -4.45
CA VAL A 398 -13.42 14.55 -5.17
C VAL A 398 -14.95 14.68 -5.04
N ASN A 399 -15.42 15.20 -3.90
CA ASN A 399 -16.82 15.59 -3.74
C ASN A 399 -17.21 16.73 -4.71
N ASP A 400 -16.36 17.74 -4.88
CA ASP A 400 -16.58 18.82 -5.84
C ASP A 400 -16.40 18.38 -7.31
N ALA A 401 -15.45 17.48 -7.61
CA ALA A 401 -15.00 17.14 -8.97
C ALA A 401 -16.13 16.65 -9.90
N ILE A 402 -17.09 15.86 -9.37
CA ILE A 402 -18.23 15.36 -10.16
C ILE A 402 -19.05 16.51 -10.77
N ASN A 403 -19.06 17.69 -10.15
CA ASN A 403 -19.85 18.85 -10.57
C ASN A 403 -19.24 19.59 -11.79
N TYR A 404 -18.14 19.09 -12.34
CA TYR A 404 -17.52 19.56 -13.58
C TYR A 404 -17.65 18.56 -14.73
N VAL A 405 -18.18 17.35 -14.49
CA VAL A 405 -18.33 16.32 -15.53
C VAL A 405 -19.49 16.67 -16.46
N ALA A 406 -19.30 16.47 -17.76
CA ALA A 406 -20.34 16.63 -18.78
C ALA A 406 -21.37 15.49 -18.72
N ARG A 407 -22.52 15.67 -19.38
CA ARG A 407 -23.51 14.59 -19.53
C ARG A 407 -22.94 13.50 -20.45
N GLY A 408 -22.94 12.25 -19.99
CA GLY A 408 -22.23 11.12 -20.59
C GLY A 408 -20.73 11.09 -20.33
N GLY A 409 -20.18 12.06 -19.58
CA GLY A 409 -18.75 12.17 -19.29
C GLY A 409 -18.28 11.23 -18.19
N THR A 410 -16.97 11.28 -17.90
CA THR A 410 -16.29 10.39 -16.95
C THR A 410 -15.57 11.15 -15.84
N LEU A 411 -15.86 10.81 -14.58
CA LEU A 411 -14.99 11.10 -13.44
C LEU A 411 -14.00 9.94 -13.25
N LEU A 412 -12.72 10.22 -13.50
CA LEU A 412 -11.61 9.35 -13.15
C LEU A 412 -11.09 9.71 -11.76
N VAL A 413 -11.32 8.84 -10.79
CA VAL A 413 -10.75 8.90 -9.45
C VAL A 413 -9.36 8.25 -9.50
N TYR A 414 -8.31 9.09 -9.46
CA TYR A 414 -6.92 8.68 -9.66
C TYR A 414 -6.01 9.02 -8.46
N GLY A 415 -6.44 9.93 -7.58
CA GLY A 415 -5.80 10.15 -6.28
C GLY A 415 -5.87 8.93 -5.35
N VAL A 416 -4.92 8.83 -4.42
CA VAL A 416 -4.98 7.92 -3.26
C VAL A 416 -5.60 8.70 -2.09
N TYR A 417 -6.50 8.05 -1.34
CA TYR A 417 -7.24 8.65 -0.23
C TYR A 417 -7.02 7.80 1.03
N ALA A 418 -7.11 8.40 2.20
CA ALA A 418 -7.19 7.64 3.45
C ALA A 418 -8.52 6.87 3.52
N ASP A 419 -8.51 5.64 4.06
CA ASP A 419 -9.63 4.68 3.98
C ASP A 419 -10.94 5.15 4.64
N LYS A 420 -10.87 6.19 5.48
CA LYS A 420 -12.03 6.85 6.12
C LYS A 420 -12.72 7.92 5.26
N ALA A 421 -12.12 8.38 4.16
CA ALA A 421 -12.69 9.42 3.30
C ALA A 421 -13.98 8.94 2.60
N ARG A 422 -14.99 9.82 2.47
CA ARG A 422 -16.29 9.49 1.87
C ARG A 422 -16.72 10.47 0.79
N VAL A 423 -17.53 9.98 -0.14
CA VAL A 423 -18.15 10.78 -1.20
C VAL A 423 -19.67 10.85 -1.01
N SER A 424 -20.23 12.05 -1.18
CA SER A 424 -21.65 12.33 -1.04
C SER A 424 -22.16 12.94 -2.35
N TRP A 425 -22.49 12.06 -3.29
CA TRP A 425 -22.96 12.42 -4.63
C TRP A 425 -24.45 12.10 -4.78
N SER A 426 -25.17 12.92 -5.57
CA SER A 426 -26.58 12.67 -5.87
C SER A 426 -26.73 11.50 -6.86
N PRO A 427 -27.37 10.37 -6.50
CA PRO A 427 -27.60 9.27 -7.43
C PRO A 427 -28.47 9.70 -8.63
N THR A 428 -29.43 10.60 -8.40
CA THR A 428 -30.25 11.22 -9.44
C THR A 428 -29.41 12.00 -10.45
N SER A 429 -28.37 12.71 -10.01
CA SER A 429 -27.45 13.40 -10.93
C SER A 429 -26.65 12.42 -11.77
N ILE A 430 -26.12 11.35 -11.16
CA ILE A 430 -25.37 10.30 -11.86
C ILE A 430 -26.26 9.62 -12.91
N PHE A 431 -27.49 9.26 -12.55
CA PHE A 431 -28.47 8.62 -13.43
C PHE A 431 -28.93 9.53 -14.57
N VAL A 432 -29.42 10.74 -14.28
CA VAL A 432 -30.00 11.65 -15.30
C VAL A 432 -28.94 12.21 -16.26
N ASN A 433 -27.67 12.22 -15.86
CA ASN A 433 -26.56 12.69 -16.69
C ASN A 433 -25.65 11.57 -17.20
N GLU A 434 -25.98 10.30 -16.94
CA GLU A 434 -25.19 9.12 -17.34
C GLU A 434 -23.69 9.29 -17.03
N ILE A 435 -23.37 9.76 -15.82
CA ILE A 435 -21.99 10.04 -15.40
C ILE A 435 -21.30 8.72 -15.09
N ASN A 436 -20.22 8.44 -15.84
CA ASN A 436 -19.32 7.34 -15.55
C ASN A 436 -18.40 7.72 -14.39
N ILE A 437 -18.20 6.82 -13.44
CA ILE A 437 -17.25 7.01 -12.34
C ILE A 437 -16.35 5.78 -12.29
N ILE A 438 -15.04 6.00 -12.45
CA ILE A 438 -14.04 4.92 -12.56
C ILE A 438 -12.85 5.19 -11.66
N GLY A 439 -12.22 4.12 -11.16
CA GLY A 439 -10.95 4.18 -10.45
C GLY A 439 -9.80 3.60 -11.29
N SER A 440 -8.57 4.02 -10.99
CA SER A 440 -7.34 3.37 -11.50
C SER A 440 -6.45 2.97 -10.35
N PHE A 441 -6.35 1.68 -10.07
CA PHE A 441 -5.47 1.12 -9.04
C PHE A 441 -4.20 0.56 -9.67
N SER A 442 -3.03 1.06 -9.23
CA SER A 442 -1.70 0.59 -9.62
C SER A 442 -1.53 0.42 -11.15
N GLN A 443 -0.76 -0.57 -11.58
CA GLN A 443 -0.58 -0.96 -12.98
C GLN A 443 -0.27 -2.45 -13.12
N ALA A 444 -0.51 -2.97 -14.31
CA ALA A 444 0.08 -4.23 -14.78
C ALA A 444 0.40 -4.10 -16.27
N TYR A 445 1.50 -4.71 -16.73
CA TYR A 445 1.92 -4.71 -18.14
C TYR A 445 2.12 -3.31 -18.78
N CYS A 446 2.37 -2.27 -17.98
CA CYS A 446 2.49 -0.89 -18.47
C CYS A 446 3.95 -0.45 -18.72
N PHE A 447 4.92 -1.07 -18.04
CA PHE A 447 6.35 -0.70 -18.10
C PHE A 447 6.97 -0.59 -19.50
N PRO A 448 6.75 -1.51 -20.47
CA PRO A 448 7.28 -1.35 -21.83
C PRO A 448 6.81 -0.05 -22.49
N ARG A 449 5.51 0.28 -22.35
CA ARG A 449 4.91 1.49 -22.92
C ARG A 449 5.39 2.76 -22.21
N ALA A 450 5.66 2.69 -20.90
CA ALA A 450 6.27 3.80 -20.16
C ALA A 450 7.70 4.08 -20.65
N ILE A 451 8.50 3.03 -20.86
CA ILE A 451 9.86 3.14 -21.42
C ILE A 451 9.81 3.75 -22.82
N ASP A 452 8.99 3.21 -23.73
CA ASP A 452 8.88 3.72 -25.10
C ASP A 452 8.47 5.21 -25.14
N LEU A 453 7.56 5.65 -24.26
CA LEU A 453 7.07 7.04 -24.24
C LEU A 453 8.01 8.03 -23.54
N LEU A 454 8.76 7.61 -22.52
CA LEU A 454 9.77 8.47 -21.89
C LEU A 454 11.06 8.50 -22.73
N ASP A 455 11.58 7.36 -23.19
CA ASP A 455 12.85 7.25 -23.93
C ASP A 455 12.77 7.90 -25.33
N SER A 456 11.56 7.97 -25.93
CA SER A 456 11.29 8.78 -27.14
C SER A 456 11.00 10.27 -26.87
N GLY A 457 11.02 10.72 -25.62
CA GLY A 457 10.74 12.10 -25.23
C GLY A 457 9.29 12.56 -25.45
N LYS A 458 8.35 11.63 -25.63
CA LYS A 458 6.91 11.95 -25.78
C LYS A 458 6.29 12.39 -24.45
N ILE A 459 6.72 11.80 -23.35
CA ILE A 459 6.51 12.34 -21.99
C ILE A 459 7.77 13.11 -21.62
N ARG A 460 7.63 14.43 -21.42
CA ARG A 460 8.70 15.33 -20.99
C ARG A 460 8.81 15.30 -19.47
N THR A 461 10.02 15.07 -18.98
CA THR A 461 10.36 14.90 -17.56
C THR A 461 11.37 15.94 -17.04
N ASP A 462 11.78 16.89 -17.87
CA ASP A 462 12.78 17.91 -17.55
C ASP A 462 12.43 18.68 -16.27
N GLY A 463 13.26 18.54 -15.22
CA GLY A 463 13.04 19.21 -13.93
C GLY A 463 11.92 18.61 -13.07
N MET A 464 11.33 17.47 -13.43
CA MET A 464 10.28 16.83 -12.63
C MET A 464 10.77 16.33 -11.26
N VAL A 465 11.97 15.73 -11.23
CA VAL A 465 12.71 15.49 -9.99
C VAL A 465 13.35 16.82 -9.59
N THR A 466 12.80 17.46 -8.56
CA THR A 466 13.25 18.78 -8.08
C THR A 466 14.33 18.69 -7.02
N ASP A 467 14.42 17.54 -6.34
CA ASP A 467 15.23 17.32 -5.16
C ASP A 467 15.76 15.89 -5.11
N VAL A 468 17.04 15.74 -4.77
CA VAL A 468 17.69 14.44 -4.59
C VAL A 468 18.45 14.44 -3.26
N PHE A 469 18.08 13.55 -2.35
CA PHE A 469 18.71 13.39 -1.04
C PHE A 469 19.58 12.12 -0.98
N PRO A 470 20.64 12.08 -0.16
CA PRO A 470 21.27 10.83 0.21
C PRO A 470 20.37 10.07 1.19
N LEU A 471 20.47 8.73 1.22
CA LEU A 471 19.59 7.87 2.04
C LEU A 471 19.56 8.25 3.55
N ASN A 472 20.67 8.71 4.13
CA ASN A 472 20.74 9.16 5.53
C ASN A 472 19.94 10.44 5.83
N GLU A 473 19.41 11.12 4.82
CA GLU A 473 18.58 12.34 4.95
C GLU A 473 17.09 12.06 4.66
N TYR A 474 16.63 10.80 4.85
CA TYR A 474 15.25 10.38 4.60
C TYR A 474 14.18 11.29 5.23
N GLN A 475 14.40 11.78 6.46
CA GLN A 475 13.48 12.75 7.08
C GLN A 475 13.39 14.05 6.27
N ALA A 476 14.53 14.60 5.83
CA ALA A 476 14.54 15.81 5.02
C ALA A 476 13.90 15.59 3.64
N ALA A 477 13.94 14.37 3.11
CA ALA A 477 13.21 13.98 1.89
C ALA A 477 11.68 13.95 2.12
N LEU A 478 11.22 13.34 3.22
CA LEU A 478 9.80 13.35 3.63
C LEU A 478 9.30 14.78 3.92
N ASP A 479 10.08 15.57 4.66
CA ASP A 479 9.80 16.97 4.98
C ASP A 479 9.73 17.81 3.70
N LYS A 480 10.66 17.59 2.75
CA LYS A 480 10.69 18.34 1.49
C LYS A 480 9.52 17.95 0.58
N MET A 481 9.10 16.69 0.55
CA MET A 481 7.87 16.26 -0.12
C MET A 481 6.64 16.94 0.52
N SER A 482 6.54 16.87 1.85
CA SER A 482 5.46 17.46 2.65
C SER A 482 5.40 18.99 2.57
N SER A 483 6.54 19.66 2.32
CA SER A 483 6.64 21.13 2.19
C SER A 483 5.83 21.72 1.03
N ARG A 484 5.39 20.87 0.09
CA ARG A 484 4.67 21.25 -1.15
C ARG A 484 5.50 22.08 -2.14
N ASN A 485 6.80 22.30 -1.85
CA ASN A 485 7.76 23.03 -2.68
C ASN A 485 8.68 22.13 -3.53
N ALA A 486 8.48 20.81 -3.50
CA ALA A 486 9.02 19.85 -4.47
C ALA A 486 7.92 19.36 -5.43
N LEU A 487 8.24 19.02 -6.69
CA LEU A 487 7.32 18.20 -7.49
C LEU A 487 7.51 16.74 -7.13
N LYS A 488 8.67 16.17 -7.48
CA LYS A 488 9.13 14.82 -7.14
C LYS A 488 10.45 14.91 -6.38
N VAL A 489 10.55 14.15 -5.29
CA VAL A 489 11.77 13.93 -4.52
C VAL A 489 12.32 12.55 -4.87
N ALA A 490 13.64 12.37 -4.87
CA ALA A 490 14.28 11.07 -5.02
C ALA A 490 15.44 10.89 -4.01
N ILE A 491 15.82 9.64 -3.79
CA ILE A 491 16.81 9.21 -2.78
C ILE A 491 17.90 8.41 -3.48
N ARG A 492 19.17 8.81 -3.31
CA ARG A 492 20.34 8.06 -3.77
C ARG A 492 20.92 7.23 -2.61
N PRO A 493 20.95 5.89 -2.69
CA PRO A 493 21.62 5.04 -1.71
C PRO A 493 23.16 5.19 -1.80
N GLY A 494 23.70 6.11 -1.00
CA GLY A 494 25.15 6.36 -0.93
C GLY A 494 25.93 5.21 -0.30
N GLU A 495 27.23 5.11 -0.60
CA GLU A 495 28.16 4.31 0.20
C GLU A 495 28.57 5.13 1.43
N PHE A 496 28.06 4.73 2.60
CA PHE A 496 28.24 5.48 3.84
C PHE A 496 29.67 5.25 4.36
N THR A 497 30.48 6.32 4.46
CA THR A 497 31.68 6.28 5.30
C THR A 497 31.26 6.22 6.77
N ALA A 498 31.91 5.34 7.54
CA ALA A 498 31.72 5.21 8.99
C ALA A 498 32.49 6.28 9.77
#